data_AF-A0A956MI19-F1
#
_entry.id   AF-A0A956MI19-F1
#
_cell.length_a   1.000
_cell.length_b   1.000
_cell.length_c   1.000
_cell.angle_alpha   90.00
_cell.angle_beta   90.00
_cell.angle_gamma   90.00
#
_symmetry.space_group_name_H-M   'P 1'
#
loop_
_entity.id
_entity.type
_entity.pdbx_description
1 polymer ?
#
loop_
_entity_poly.entity_id
_entity_poly.type
_entity_poly.pdbx_seq_one_letter_code
_entity_poly.pdbx_strand_id
1 'polypeptide(L)'
;MSLFADGGVMMYPLVLCSLLALGVIIAKAWTLFVAHKDAKGVMNRVEEAARSGRLDEAIEIAASTRGPTAAILHAGLLRLRDLKVRRGEVEAAVNTTGTIELGFLERGLVVLATIANVAPLMGFLGTVAGMILAFASIEAAGNVDPGLVAGGIKVALLTTAAGLVIAIPVNIAYNFFVYAIDKLIVDMEQGTQEILSLAWDMEKQGKLTVTSSRKARASTMARPATKQATRPDPLAGEGGVAQRPSDTRATPGGGVPPQT
;
A
#
# COMPACT_ATOMS: atom_id res chain seq x y z
N MET A 1 -25.07 -33.44 -11.90
CA MET A 1 -24.94 -32.16 -12.65
C MET A 1 -26.26 -31.39 -12.77
N SER A 2 -27.35 -31.78 -12.07
CA SER A 2 -28.65 -31.07 -12.11
C SER A 2 -28.75 -29.83 -11.22
N LEU A 3 -27.95 -29.72 -10.15
CA LEU A 3 -27.95 -28.56 -9.24
C LEU A 3 -27.58 -27.23 -9.94
N PHE A 4 -26.68 -27.26 -10.93
CA PHE A 4 -26.26 -26.06 -11.66
C PHE A 4 -27.29 -25.60 -12.70
N ALA A 5 -28.02 -26.54 -13.30
CA ALA A 5 -29.08 -26.22 -14.25
C ALA A 5 -30.32 -25.66 -13.52
N ASP A 6 -30.57 -26.12 -12.30
CA ASP A 6 -31.71 -25.69 -11.48
C ASP A 6 -31.49 -24.37 -10.72
N GLY A 7 -30.26 -23.82 -10.68
CA GLY A 7 -29.92 -22.63 -9.90
C GLY A 7 -30.23 -21.28 -10.55
N GLY A 8 -30.81 -21.27 -11.75
CA GLY A 8 -31.14 -20.04 -12.48
C GLY A 8 -29.92 -19.22 -12.93
N VAL A 9 -30.18 -18.04 -13.50
CA VAL A 9 -29.16 -17.18 -14.13
C VAL A 9 -28.08 -16.70 -13.14
N MET A 10 -28.42 -16.59 -11.85
CA MET A 10 -27.49 -16.12 -10.80
C MET A 10 -26.40 -17.14 -10.46
N MET A 11 -26.49 -18.39 -10.91
CA MET A 11 -25.40 -19.35 -10.72
C MET A 11 -24.16 -19.06 -11.60
N TYR A 12 -24.32 -18.53 -12.81
CA TYR A 12 -23.19 -18.23 -13.68
C TYR A 12 -22.16 -17.25 -13.05
N PRO A 13 -22.56 -16.09 -12.51
CA PRO A 13 -21.62 -15.18 -11.84
C PRO A 13 -21.03 -15.78 -10.56
N LEU A 14 -21.78 -16.62 -9.82
CA LEU A 14 -21.26 -17.33 -8.64
C LEU A 14 -20.14 -18.32 -9.00
N VAL A 15 -20.30 -19.08 -10.08
CA VAL A 15 -19.24 -19.98 -10.57
C VAL A 15 -18.00 -19.19 -10.98
N LEU A 16 -18.19 -18.07 -11.67
CA LEU A 16 -17.07 -17.19 -12.05
C LEU A 16 -16.32 -16.68 -10.81
N CYS A 17 -17.04 -16.21 -9.79
CA CYS A 17 -16.44 -15.81 -8.52
C CYS A 17 -15.68 -16.96 -7.84
N SER A 18 -16.22 -18.18 -7.86
CA SER A 18 -15.55 -19.35 -7.30
C SER A 18 -14.23 -19.67 -8.02
N LEU A 19 -14.22 -19.64 -9.35
CA LEU A 19 -13.01 -19.89 -10.16
C LEU A 19 -11.95 -18.81 -9.94
N LEU A 20 -12.35 -17.53 -9.90
CA LEU A 20 -11.44 -16.42 -9.63
C LEU A 20 -10.85 -16.51 -8.23
N ALA A 21 -11.68 -16.80 -7.21
CA ALA A 21 -11.20 -16.95 -5.85
C ALA A 21 -10.22 -18.12 -5.73
N LEU A 22 -10.53 -19.26 -6.32
CA LEU A 22 -9.65 -20.43 -6.31
C LEU A 22 -8.30 -20.13 -6.98
N GLY A 23 -8.31 -19.47 -8.13
CA GLY A 23 -7.09 -19.06 -8.83
C GLY A 23 -6.21 -18.14 -7.97
N VAL A 24 -6.82 -17.15 -7.31
CA VAL A 24 -6.09 -16.24 -6.42
C VAL A 24 -5.57 -16.97 -5.17
N ILE A 25 -6.35 -17.87 -4.57
CA ILE A 25 -5.92 -18.68 -3.42
C ILE A 25 -4.68 -19.51 -3.76
N ILE A 26 -4.68 -20.19 -4.90
CA ILE A 26 -3.54 -21.02 -5.34
C ILE A 26 -2.31 -20.16 -5.58
N ALA A 27 -2.47 -19.04 -6.32
CA ALA A 27 -1.36 -18.12 -6.58
C ALA A 27 -0.78 -17.54 -5.28
N LYS A 28 -1.64 -17.23 -4.30
CA LYS A 28 -1.22 -16.73 -2.99
C LYS A 28 -0.54 -17.76 -2.13
N ALA A 29 -1.09 -18.97 -2.05
CA ALA A 29 -0.48 -20.07 -1.33
C ALA A 29 0.95 -20.34 -1.86
N TRP A 30 1.14 -20.32 -3.18
CA TRP A 30 2.47 -20.47 -3.79
C TRP A 30 3.41 -19.31 -3.41
N THR A 31 2.95 -18.07 -3.60
CA THR A 31 3.76 -16.87 -3.32
C THR A 31 4.22 -16.83 -1.87
N LEU A 32 3.32 -17.10 -0.94
CA LEU A 32 3.59 -17.08 0.49
C LEU A 32 4.51 -18.24 0.92
N PHE A 33 4.33 -19.43 0.35
CA PHE A 33 5.19 -20.57 0.62
C PHE A 33 6.64 -20.33 0.16
N VAL A 34 6.82 -19.57 -0.93
CA VAL A 34 8.14 -19.13 -1.40
C VAL A 34 8.71 -18.02 -0.51
N ALA A 35 7.88 -17.05 -0.10
CA ALA A 35 8.32 -15.91 0.69
C ALA A 35 8.72 -16.26 2.14
N HIS A 36 8.11 -17.29 2.74
CA HIS A 36 8.36 -17.65 4.14
C HIS A 36 9.55 -18.60 4.35
N LYS A 37 10.20 -19.09 3.27
CA LYS A 37 11.02 -20.30 3.35
C LYS A 37 12.35 -20.16 4.10
N ASP A 38 12.82 -18.96 4.42
CA ASP A 38 14.11 -18.80 5.13
C ASP A 38 14.32 -17.46 5.88
N ALA A 39 13.23 -16.78 6.30
CA ALA A 39 13.34 -15.43 6.88
C ALA A 39 14.24 -15.37 8.14
N LYS A 40 14.08 -16.33 9.07
CA LYS A 40 14.92 -16.39 10.28
C LYS A 40 16.34 -16.91 10.01
N GLY A 41 16.48 -17.88 9.10
CA GLY A 41 17.78 -18.46 8.76
C GLY A 41 18.68 -17.45 8.05
N VAL A 42 18.11 -16.62 7.16
CA VAL A 42 18.88 -15.54 6.53
C VAL A 42 19.27 -14.47 7.53
N MET A 43 18.36 -14.08 8.43
CA MET A 43 18.63 -13.06 9.46
C MET A 43 19.86 -13.45 10.29
N ASN A 44 19.83 -14.64 10.90
CA ASN A 44 20.92 -15.11 11.76
C ASN A 44 22.27 -15.19 11.02
N ARG A 45 22.28 -15.67 9.77
CA ARG A 45 23.50 -15.76 8.96
C ARG A 45 24.05 -14.38 8.60
N VAL A 46 23.16 -13.43 8.27
CA VAL A 46 23.54 -12.05 7.98
C VAL A 46 24.08 -11.36 9.24
N GLU A 47 23.43 -11.55 10.40
CA GLU A 47 23.88 -11.02 11.68
C GLU A 47 25.30 -11.49 12.00
N GLU A 48 25.54 -12.79 11.88
CA GLU A 48 26.81 -13.43 12.20
C GLU A 48 27.95 -12.92 11.30
N ALA A 49 27.71 -12.81 10.00
CA ALA A 49 28.66 -12.27 9.04
C ALA A 49 28.94 -10.78 9.30
N ALA A 50 27.91 -9.98 9.55
CA ALA A 50 28.02 -8.55 9.80
C ALA A 50 28.76 -8.25 11.11
N ARG A 51 28.43 -8.94 12.21
CA ARG A 51 29.13 -8.81 13.50
C ARG A 51 30.60 -9.23 13.41
N SER A 52 30.91 -10.20 12.56
CA SER A 52 32.29 -10.61 12.29
C SER A 52 33.07 -9.64 11.41
N GLY A 53 32.46 -8.52 10.99
CA GLY A 53 33.07 -7.51 10.13
C GLY A 53 33.16 -7.90 8.65
N ARG A 54 32.50 -8.99 8.25
CA ARG A 54 32.49 -9.51 6.87
C ARG A 54 31.24 -9.00 6.13
N LEU A 55 31.20 -7.70 5.86
CA LEU A 55 30.02 -7.05 5.27
C LEU A 55 29.71 -7.57 3.85
N ASP A 56 30.74 -7.86 3.05
CA ASP A 56 30.55 -8.38 1.69
C ASP A 56 29.91 -9.78 1.68
N GLU A 57 30.28 -10.63 2.65
CA GLU A 57 29.65 -11.96 2.83
C GLU A 57 28.18 -11.83 3.25
N ALA A 58 27.87 -10.88 4.15
CA ALA A 58 26.49 -10.60 4.55
C ALA A 58 25.62 -10.15 3.37
N ILE A 59 26.16 -9.32 2.47
CA ILE A 59 25.48 -8.89 1.24
C ILE A 59 25.22 -10.08 0.32
N GLU A 60 26.21 -10.97 0.14
CA GLU A 60 26.07 -12.15 -0.72
C GLU A 60 25.03 -13.15 -0.19
N ILE A 61 24.99 -13.36 1.13
CA ILE A 61 23.98 -14.20 1.79
C ILE A 61 22.57 -13.62 1.57
N ALA A 62 22.42 -12.30 1.73
CA ALA A 62 21.15 -11.63 1.52
C ALA A 62 20.72 -11.64 0.03
N ALA A 63 21.67 -11.51 -0.90
CA ALA A 63 21.40 -11.55 -2.34
C ALA A 63 21.03 -12.94 -2.86
N SER A 64 21.62 -13.99 -2.29
CA SER A 64 21.39 -15.38 -2.69
C SER A 64 20.11 -15.97 -2.10
N THR A 65 19.51 -15.31 -1.11
CA THR A 65 18.28 -15.77 -0.45
C THR A 65 17.05 -15.11 -1.05
N ARG A 66 16.00 -15.91 -1.30
CA ARG A 66 14.71 -15.41 -1.80
C ARG A 66 13.79 -15.07 -0.63
N GLY A 67 13.08 -13.95 -0.76
CA GLY A 67 12.07 -13.54 0.19
C GLY A 67 12.21 -12.06 0.56
N PRO A 68 11.13 -11.44 1.09
CA PRO A 68 11.11 -10.00 1.33
C PRO A 68 12.06 -9.59 2.47
N THR A 69 12.24 -10.42 3.49
CA THR A 69 13.24 -10.18 4.56
C THR A 69 14.66 -10.11 3.98
N ALA A 70 15.03 -11.03 3.08
CA ALA A 70 16.34 -11.04 2.42
C ALA A 70 16.53 -9.82 1.50
N ALA A 71 15.48 -9.41 0.77
CA ALA A 71 15.50 -8.22 -0.07
C ALA A 71 15.77 -6.94 0.74
N ILE A 72 15.13 -6.80 1.91
CA ILE A 72 15.37 -5.68 2.83
C ILE A 72 16.79 -5.70 3.38
N LEU A 73 17.27 -6.86 3.86
CA LEU A 73 18.64 -7.02 4.35
C LEU A 73 19.65 -6.62 3.29
N HIS A 74 19.49 -7.11 2.07
CA HIS A 74 20.37 -6.80 0.95
C HIS A 74 20.38 -5.29 0.62
N ALA A 75 19.21 -4.66 0.52
CA ALA A 75 19.09 -3.24 0.22
C ALA A 75 19.73 -2.36 1.33
N GLY A 76 19.51 -2.70 2.60
CA GLY A 76 20.12 -1.99 3.73
C GLY A 76 21.64 -2.16 3.79
N LEU A 77 22.14 -3.39 3.62
CA LEU A 77 23.58 -3.70 3.65
C LEU A 77 24.36 -3.06 2.50
N LEU A 78 23.80 -3.05 1.29
CA LEU A 78 24.40 -2.34 0.14
C LEU A 78 24.59 -0.85 0.44
N ARG A 79 23.63 -0.23 1.14
CA ARG A 79 23.70 1.19 1.48
C ARG A 79 24.70 1.47 2.61
N LEU A 80 24.85 0.55 3.55
CA LEU A 80 25.90 0.57 4.58
C LEU A 80 27.30 0.54 3.99
N ARG A 81 27.53 -0.29 2.95
CA ARG A 81 28.82 -0.39 2.25
C ARG A 81 29.29 0.94 1.65
N ASP A 82 28.36 1.77 1.19
CA ASP A 82 28.71 3.03 0.52
C ASP A 82 29.29 4.10 1.47
N LEU A 83 29.34 3.87 2.79
CA LEU A 83 30.05 4.60 3.88
C LEU A 83 29.92 6.14 3.96
N LYS A 84 29.31 6.79 2.97
CA LYS A 84 29.14 8.25 2.80
C LYS A 84 27.69 8.69 3.02
N VAL A 85 26.85 7.78 3.46
CA VAL A 85 25.40 7.92 3.45
C VAL A 85 24.89 8.34 4.82
N ARG A 86 24.06 9.37 4.85
CA ARG A 86 23.43 9.88 6.09
C ARG A 86 22.45 8.82 6.61
N ARG A 87 22.37 8.59 7.92
CA ARG A 87 21.46 7.60 8.55
C ARG A 87 20.05 7.60 7.95
N GLY A 88 19.47 8.78 7.73
CA GLY A 88 18.12 8.92 7.16
C GLY A 88 17.95 8.34 5.74
N GLU A 89 19.02 8.16 4.97
CA GLU A 89 18.95 7.56 3.63
C GLU A 89 18.91 6.02 3.70
N VAL A 90 19.46 5.40 4.74
CA VAL A 90 19.36 3.94 4.96
C VAL A 90 17.94 3.59 5.41
N GLU A 91 17.41 4.33 6.39
CA GLU A 91 16.02 4.18 6.85
C GLU A 91 15.03 4.41 5.71
N ALA A 92 15.23 5.44 4.89
CA ALA A 92 14.38 5.71 3.73
C ALA A 92 14.43 4.58 2.69
N ALA A 93 15.61 4.02 2.40
CA ALA A 93 15.76 2.93 1.44
C ALA A 93 15.08 1.64 1.93
N VAL A 94 15.24 1.31 3.22
CA VAL A 94 14.61 0.13 3.83
C VAL A 94 13.09 0.29 3.87
N ASN A 95 12.57 1.44 4.31
CA ASN A 95 11.12 1.69 4.33
C ASN A 95 10.49 1.68 2.93
N THR A 96 11.21 2.21 1.92
CA THR A 96 10.73 2.19 0.52
C THR A 96 10.64 0.75 0.01
N THR A 97 11.69 -0.04 0.25
CA THR A 97 11.72 -1.47 -0.14
C THR A 97 10.64 -2.26 0.59
N GLY A 98 10.45 -2.00 1.90
CA GLY A 98 9.38 -2.61 2.69
C GLY A 98 8.00 -2.31 2.13
N THR A 99 7.72 -1.05 1.82
CA THR A 99 6.42 -0.65 1.22
C THR A 99 6.17 -1.36 -0.12
N ILE A 100 7.19 -1.49 -0.96
CA ILE A 100 7.08 -2.17 -2.27
C ILE A 100 6.76 -3.65 -2.07
N GLU A 101 7.48 -4.32 -1.17
CA GLU A 101 7.27 -5.74 -0.90
C GLU A 101 5.90 -6.00 -0.26
N LEU A 102 5.42 -5.09 0.60
CA LEU A 102 4.07 -5.18 1.16
C LEU A 102 3.00 -5.06 0.09
N GLY A 103 3.12 -4.08 -0.82
CA GLY A 103 2.19 -3.98 -1.95
C GLY A 103 2.18 -5.24 -2.83
N PHE A 104 3.32 -5.92 -2.97
CA PHE A 104 3.39 -7.20 -3.68
C PHE A 104 2.69 -8.33 -2.91
N LEU A 105 2.92 -8.42 -1.59
CA LEU A 105 2.30 -9.40 -0.70
C LEU A 105 0.79 -9.21 -0.58
N GLU A 106 0.28 -7.99 -0.62
CA GLU A 106 -1.15 -7.70 -0.54
C GLU A 106 -1.90 -7.91 -1.87
N ARG A 107 -1.19 -7.93 -3.00
CA ARG A 107 -1.80 -7.98 -4.34
C ARG A 107 -2.76 -9.16 -4.52
N GLY A 108 -4.05 -8.92 -4.67
CA GLY A 108 -5.05 -9.97 -4.85
C GLY A 108 -5.79 -10.37 -3.58
N LEU A 109 -5.35 -9.94 -2.39
CA LEU A 109 -6.18 -10.01 -1.17
C LEU A 109 -7.48 -9.22 -1.36
N VAL A 110 -7.40 -8.07 -2.02
CA VAL A 110 -8.58 -7.25 -2.36
C VAL A 110 -9.62 -8.08 -3.12
N VAL A 111 -9.20 -8.93 -4.04
CA VAL A 111 -10.11 -9.78 -4.82
C VAL A 111 -10.78 -10.82 -3.93
N LEU A 112 -10.03 -11.47 -3.03
CA LEU A 112 -10.60 -12.43 -2.07
C LEU A 112 -11.57 -11.74 -1.11
N ALA A 113 -11.22 -10.56 -0.59
CA ALA A 113 -12.08 -9.76 0.28
C ALA A 113 -13.37 -9.36 -0.45
N THR A 114 -13.28 -8.92 -1.69
CA THR A 114 -14.46 -8.59 -2.51
C THR A 114 -15.32 -9.82 -2.73
N ILE A 115 -14.76 -10.97 -3.13
CA ILE A 115 -15.55 -12.18 -3.40
C ILE A 115 -16.20 -12.71 -2.11
N ALA A 116 -15.50 -12.70 -0.98
CA ALA A 116 -16.04 -13.10 0.31
C ALA A 116 -17.28 -12.28 0.72
N ASN A 117 -17.32 -10.99 0.37
CA ASN A 117 -18.45 -10.11 0.65
C ASN A 117 -19.54 -10.14 -0.42
N VAL A 118 -19.17 -10.22 -1.70
CA VAL A 118 -20.12 -10.13 -2.82
C VAL A 118 -20.82 -11.47 -3.09
N ALA A 119 -20.17 -12.62 -2.88
CA ALA A 119 -20.79 -13.93 -3.13
C ALA A 119 -22.06 -14.19 -2.30
N PRO A 120 -22.13 -13.89 -0.98
CA PRO A 120 -23.37 -14.00 -0.21
C PRO A 120 -24.45 -13.03 -0.69
N LEU A 121 -24.07 -11.80 -1.06
CA LEU A 121 -25.00 -10.80 -1.57
C LEU A 121 -25.60 -11.21 -2.92
N MET A 122 -24.81 -11.83 -3.80
CA MET A 122 -25.32 -12.43 -5.04
C MET A 122 -26.24 -13.62 -4.74
N GLY A 123 -25.92 -14.45 -3.75
CA GLY A 123 -26.79 -15.53 -3.30
C GLY A 123 -28.13 -15.05 -2.73
N PHE A 124 -28.12 -13.91 -2.04
CA PHE A 124 -29.34 -13.22 -1.58
C PHE A 124 -30.12 -12.61 -2.74
N LEU A 125 -29.45 -11.98 -3.71
CA LEU A 125 -30.12 -11.50 -4.92
C LEU A 125 -30.81 -12.64 -5.68
N GLY A 126 -30.19 -13.82 -5.71
CA GLY A 126 -30.78 -15.03 -6.27
C GLY A 126 -32.10 -15.44 -5.61
N THR A 127 -32.25 -15.25 -4.29
CA THR A 127 -33.53 -15.55 -3.63
C THR A 127 -34.63 -14.60 -4.04
N VAL A 128 -34.32 -13.31 -4.07
CA VAL A 128 -35.27 -12.27 -4.45
C VAL A 128 -35.72 -12.52 -5.89
N ALA A 129 -34.80 -12.81 -6.80
CA ALA A 129 -35.11 -13.15 -8.19
C ALA A 129 -35.98 -14.42 -8.31
N GLY A 130 -35.64 -15.48 -7.57
CA GLY A 130 -36.40 -16.74 -7.56
C GLY A 130 -37.83 -16.57 -7.05
N MET A 131 -38.03 -15.75 -6.01
CA MET A 131 -39.35 -15.43 -5.48
C MET A 131 -40.16 -14.56 -6.45
N ILE A 132 -39.55 -13.58 -7.11
CA ILE A 132 -40.22 -12.77 -8.15
C ILE A 132 -40.73 -13.66 -9.28
N LEU A 133 -39.90 -14.61 -9.75
CA LEU A 133 -40.27 -15.56 -10.80
C LEU A 133 -41.39 -16.52 -10.34
N ALA A 134 -41.36 -16.96 -9.08
CA ALA A 134 -42.42 -17.78 -8.50
C ALA A 134 -43.77 -17.07 -8.54
N PHE A 135 -43.84 -15.83 -8.06
CA PHE A 135 -45.08 -15.05 -8.04
C PHE A 135 -45.56 -14.67 -9.44
N ALA A 136 -44.66 -14.32 -10.35
CA ALA A 136 -45.00 -14.06 -11.75
C ALA A 136 -45.62 -15.30 -12.43
N SER A 137 -45.16 -16.51 -12.06
CA SER A 137 -45.72 -17.76 -12.58
C SER A 137 -47.13 -18.04 -12.04
N ILE A 138 -47.39 -17.71 -10.77
CA ILE A 138 -48.73 -17.81 -10.17
C ILE A 138 -49.70 -16.83 -10.85
N GLU A 139 -49.25 -15.59 -11.07
CA GLU A 139 -50.04 -14.55 -11.73
C GLU A 139 -50.41 -14.98 -13.16
N ALA A 140 -49.43 -15.48 -13.93
CA ALA A 140 -49.65 -15.94 -15.30
C ALA A 140 -50.57 -17.18 -15.37
N ALA A 141 -50.49 -18.09 -14.40
CA ALA A 141 -51.34 -19.29 -14.36
C ALA A 141 -52.79 -18.99 -13.96
N GLY A 142 -53.06 -17.83 -13.33
CA GLY A 142 -54.39 -17.45 -12.86
C GLY A 142 -54.96 -18.33 -11.73
N ASN A 143 -54.16 -19.27 -11.21
CA ASN A 143 -54.50 -20.13 -10.08
C ASN A 143 -53.23 -20.41 -9.26
N VAL A 144 -53.41 -20.65 -7.96
CA VAL A 144 -52.30 -20.98 -7.05
C VAL A 144 -52.03 -22.48 -7.14
N ASP A 145 -51.05 -22.86 -7.95
CA ASP A 145 -50.47 -24.21 -7.92
C ASP A 145 -49.26 -24.24 -6.96
N PRO A 146 -49.32 -25.01 -5.86
CA PRO A 146 -48.18 -25.18 -4.94
C PRO A 146 -46.89 -25.63 -5.62
N GLY A 147 -46.97 -26.37 -6.73
CA GLY A 147 -45.81 -26.85 -7.48
C GLY A 147 -45.01 -25.71 -8.13
N LEU A 148 -45.69 -24.69 -8.66
CA LEU A 148 -45.04 -23.52 -9.27
C LEU A 148 -44.25 -22.71 -8.22
N VAL A 149 -44.84 -22.55 -7.03
CA VAL A 149 -44.20 -21.83 -5.92
C VAL A 149 -42.99 -22.60 -5.39
N ALA A 150 -43.14 -23.92 -5.21
CA ALA A 150 -42.06 -24.78 -4.72
C ALA A 150 -40.85 -24.76 -5.66
N GLY A 151 -41.07 -24.66 -6.98
CA GLY A 151 -40.00 -24.53 -7.96
C GLY A 151 -39.14 -23.27 -7.76
N GLY A 152 -39.76 -22.10 -7.65
CA GLY A 152 -39.02 -20.84 -7.46
C GLY A 152 -38.33 -20.75 -6.10
N ILE A 153 -38.94 -21.28 -5.03
CA ILE A 153 -38.31 -21.37 -3.71
C ILE A 153 -37.07 -22.28 -3.73
N LYS A 154 -37.15 -23.42 -4.43
CA LYS A 154 -36.01 -24.34 -4.58
C LYS A 154 -34.82 -23.64 -5.24
N VAL A 155 -35.06 -22.91 -6.34
CA VAL A 155 -34.02 -22.15 -7.06
C VAL A 155 -33.41 -21.11 -6.12
N ALA A 156 -34.24 -20.33 -5.45
CA ALA A 156 -33.85 -19.29 -4.50
C ALA A 156 -32.90 -19.82 -3.42
N LEU A 157 -33.32 -20.86 -2.69
CA LEU A 157 -32.54 -21.44 -1.60
C LEU A 157 -31.21 -22.02 -2.09
N LEU A 158 -31.20 -22.62 -3.28
CA LEU A 158 -29.99 -23.20 -3.85
C LEU A 158 -28.94 -22.14 -4.18
N THR A 159 -29.35 -21.00 -4.76
CA THR A 159 -28.43 -19.88 -5.03
C THR A 159 -27.82 -19.27 -3.78
N THR A 160 -28.58 -19.17 -2.68
CA THR A 160 -28.02 -18.70 -1.40
C THR A 160 -27.02 -19.67 -0.82
N ALA A 161 -27.38 -20.96 -0.80
CA ALA A 161 -26.49 -22.00 -0.30
C ALA A 161 -25.17 -21.99 -1.08
N ALA A 162 -25.22 -21.88 -2.41
CA ALA A 162 -24.03 -21.77 -3.24
C ALA A 162 -23.18 -20.54 -2.92
N GLY A 163 -23.80 -19.36 -2.76
CA GLY A 163 -23.10 -18.13 -2.37
C GLY A 163 -22.35 -18.25 -1.04
N LEU A 164 -22.99 -18.86 -0.04
CA LEU A 164 -22.39 -19.09 1.29
C LEU A 164 -21.27 -20.14 1.24
N VAL A 165 -21.46 -21.24 0.51
CA VAL A 165 -20.45 -22.30 0.33
C VAL A 165 -19.18 -21.75 -0.34
N ILE A 166 -19.31 -20.76 -1.21
CA ILE A 166 -18.15 -20.08 -1.82
C ILE A 166 -17.54 -19.07 -0.84
N ALA A 167 -18.37 -18.24 -0.20
CA ALA A 167 -17.89 -17.14 0.64
C ALA A 167 -17.13 -17.60 1.88
N ILE A 168 -17.59 -18.66 2.55
CA ILE A 168 -17.01 -19.12 3.82
C ILE A 168 -15.53 -19.56 3.64
N PRO A 169 -15.19 -20.49 2.71
CA PRO A 169 -13.79 -20.87 2.49
C PRO A 169 -12.92 -19.70 2.01
N VAL A 170 -13.48 -18.82 1.17
CA VAL A 170 -12.74 -17.64 0.65
C VAL A 170 -12.40 -16.67 1.77
N ASN A 171 -13.33 -16.43 2.69
CA ASN A 171 -13.10 -15.56 3.86
C ASN A 171 -12.05 -16.17 4.81
N ILE A 172 -12.12 -17.49 5.05
CA ILE A 172 -11.10 -18.19 5.85
C ILE A 172 -9.72 -18.06 5.21
N ALA A 173 -9.61 -18.29 3.89
CA ALA A 173 -8.35 -18.17 3.17
C ALA A 173 -7.82 -16.73 3.19
N TYR A 174 -8.69 -15.73 3.01
CA TYR A 174 -8.34 -14.31 3.13
C TYR A 174 -7.72 -14.00 4.50
N ASN A 175 -8.39 -14.38 5.60
CA ASN A 175 -7.89 -14.12 6.95
C ASN A 175 -6.56 -14.84 7.22
N PHE A 176 -6.41 -16.09 6.72
CA PHE A 176 -5.16 -16.82 6.82
C PHE A 176 -4.01 -16.09 6.11
N PHE A 177 -4.24 -15.58 4.90
CA PHE A 177 -3.21 -14.85 4.17
C PHE A 177 -2.87 -13.51 4.81
N VAL A 178 -3.86 -12.77 5.33
CA VAL A 178 -3.62 -11.54 6.10
C VAL A 178 -2.70 -11.83 7.29
N TYR A 179 -3.06 -12.82 8.12
CA TYR A 179 -2.23 -13.22 9.26
C TYR A 179 -0.79 -13.59 8.87
N ALA A 180 -0.63 -14.32 7.77
CA ALA A 180 0.69 -14.73 7.32
C ALA A 180 1.53 -13.55 6.77
N ILE A 181 0.89 -12.55 6.18
CA ILE A 181 1.55 -11.32 5.71
C ILE A 181 1.93 -10.45 6.90
N ASP A 182 1.07 -10.33 7.91
CA ASP A 182 1.38 -9.62 9.16
C ASP A 182 2.62 -10.20 9.84
N LYS A 183 2.73 -11.53 9.88
CA LYS A 183 3.94 -12.20 10.39
C LYS A 183 5.19 -11.82 9.58
N LEU A 184 5.05 -11.70 8.27
CA LEU A 184 6.16 -11.33 7.38
C LEU A 184 6.56 -9.86 7.55
N ILE A 185 5.61 -8.96 7.81
CA ILE A 185 5.87 -7.57 8.22
C ILE A 185 6.75 -7.54 9.45
N VAL A 186 6.39 -8.30 10.48
CA VAL A 186 7.16 -8.36 11.73
C VAL A 186 8.59 -8.86 11.47
N ASP A 187 8.76 -9.90 10.64
CA ASP A 187 10.08 -10.40 10.25
C ASP A 187 10.89 -9.32 9.49
N MET A 188 10.24 -8.55 8.60
CA MET A 188 10.88 -7.45 7.85
C MET A 188 11.28 -6.27 8.75
N GLU A 189 10.45 -5.90 9.72
CA GLU A 189 10.74 -4.87 10.71
C GLU A 189 11.93 -5.27 11.59
N GLN A 190 12.00 -6.54 12.02
CA GLN A 190 13.13 -7.04 12.80
C GLN A 190 14.45 -6.91 12.01
N GLY A 191 14.46 -7.31 10.73
CA GLY A 191 15.66 -7.15 9.90
C GLY A 191 16.06 -5.69 9.69
N THR A 192 15.09 -4.79 9.60
CA THR A 192 15.34 -3.34 9.54
C THR A 192 16.03 -2.82 10.81
N GLN A 193 15.54 -3.24 11.98
CA GLN A 193 16.13 -2.86 13.26
C GLN A 193 17.56 -3.38 13.41
N GLU A 194 17.80 -4.60 12.93
CA GLU A 194 19.12 -5.22 12.98
C GLU A 194 20.13 -4.44 12.13
N ILE A 195 19.76 -4.09 10.88
CA ILE A 195 20.57 -3.24 9.99
C ILE A 195 20.89 -1.89 10.66
N LEU A 196 19.90 -1.27 11.30
CA LEU A 196 20.09 0.00 11.99
C LEU A 196 21.02 -0.13 13.20
N SER A 197 20.91 -1.24 13.95
CA SER A 197 21.82 -1.53 15.07
C SER A 197 23.26 -1.72 14.61
N LEU A 198 23.47 -2.46 13.52
CA LEU A 198 24.78 -2.66 12.90
C LEU A 198 25.36 -1.33 12.42
N ALA A 199 24.54 -0.47 11.82
CA ALA A 199 24.95 0.88 11.43
C ALA A 199 25.45 1.72 12.62
N TRP A 200 24.76 1.64 13.77
CA TRP A 200 25.17 2.35 14.99
C TRP A 200 26.46 1.82 15.60
N ASP A 201 26.65 0.50 15.63
CA ASP A 201 27.86 -0.12 16.17
C ASP A 201 29.08 0.22 15.31
N MET A 202 28.94 0.21 13.98
CA MET A 202 30.00 0.63 13.06
C MET A 202 30.35 2.12 13.20
N GLU A 203 29.38 2.97 13.55
CA GLU A 203 29.62 4.40 13.78
C GLU A 203 30.38 4.65 15.10
N LYS A 204 29.98 3.97 16.18
CA LYS A 204 30.70 4.04 17.47
C LYS A 204 32.14 3.54 17.38
N GLN A 205 32.41 2.56 16.51
CA GLN A 205 33.77 2.04 16.27
C GLN A 205 34.64 2.99 15.42
N GLY A 206 34.15 4.17 15.05
CA GLY A 206 34.92 5.17 14.31
C GLY A 206 35.13 4.84 12.82
N LYS A 207 34.42 3.84 12.28
CA LYS A 207 34.46 3.46 10.87
C LYS A 207 33.47 4.24 9.99
N LEU A 208 32.62 5.10 10.56
CA LEU A 208 31.70 5.97 9.82
C LEU A 208 31.90 7.44 10.21
N THR A 209 32.31 8.28 9.25
CA THR A 209 32.40 9.73 9.44
C THR A 209 31.06 10.35 9.08
N VAL A 210 30.14 10.43 10.05
CA VAL A 210 28.89 11.17 9.87
C VAL A 210 29.22 12.65 9.75
N THR A 211 29.18 13.18 8.52
CA THR A 211 29.19 14.62 8.31
C THR A 211 27.86 15.17 8.79
N SER A 212 27.81 15.46 10.09
CA SER A 212 26.78 16.30 10.70
C SER A 212 26.71 17.60 9.90
N SER A 213 25.55 17.83 9.30
CA SER A 213 25.21 19.00 8.48
C SER A 213 25.20 20.33 9.27
N ARG A 214 25.91 20.42 10.39
CA ARG A 214 25.91 21.61 11.26
C ARG A 214 27.07 22.57 10.99
N LYS A 215 28.16 22.13 10.33
CA LYS A 215 29.37 22.97 10.19
C LYS A 215 29.44 23.81 8.90
N ALA A 216 28.64 23.52 7.87
CA ALA A 216 28.66 24.28 6.61
C ALA A 216 28.05 25.70 6.74
N ARG A 217 27.24 25.98 7.78
CA ARG A 217 26.62 27.30 7.97
C ARG A 217 27.44 28.30 8.80
N ALA A 218 28.53 27.86 9.44
CA ALA A 218 29.33 28.70 10.33
C ALA A 218 30.55 29.36 9.65
N SER A 219 30.90 28.97 8.43
CA SER A 219 32.11 29.47 7.75
C SER A 219 31.87 30.71 6.87
N THR A 220 30.62 31.13 6.63
CA THR A 220 30.31 32.27 5.73
C THR A 220 30.07 33.58 6.50
N MET A 221 30.03 33.56 7.84
CA MET A 221 29.58 34.71 8.66
C MET A 221 30.65 35.34 9.55
N ALA A 222 31.93 35.16 9.26
CA ALA A 222 32.99 35.82 10.02
C ALA A 222 34.05 36.43 9.09
N ARG A 223 33.89 37.74 8.79
CA ARG A 223 34.96 38.76 8.86
C ARG A 223 34.33 40.18 8.76
N PRO A 224 34.99 41.21 9.32
CA PRO A 224 34.32 42.25 10.11
C PRO A 224 34.27 43.63 9.43
N ALA A 225 33.38 44.49 9.94
CA ALA A 225 33.37 45.95 9.77
C ALA A 225 34.63 46.56 10.47
N THR A 226 35.23 47.73 10.20
CA THR A 226 34.86 49.02 9.60
C THR A 226 36.17 49.81 9.40
N LYS A 227 36.29 50.74 8.43
CA LYS A 227 37.01 52.03 8.61
C LYS A 227 36.48 53.08 7.63
N GLN A 228 36.39 54.30 8.12
CA GLN A 228 35.57 55.44 7.68
C GLN A 228 36.46 56.58 7.11
N ALA A 229 35.81 57.59 6.51
CA ALA A 229 36.29 58.91 6.03
C ALA A 229 36.69 58.95 4.53
N THR A 230 36.28 59.90 3.68
CA THR A 230 35.93 61.32 3.88
C THR A 230 35.09 61.84 2.68
N ARG A 231 34.15 62.78 2.87
CA ARG A 231 33.51 63.61 1.80
C ARG A 231 34.31 64.91 1.59
N PRO A 232 34.24 65.56 0.41
CA PRO A 232 33.36 66.75 0.32
C PRO A 232 32.57 66.88 -1.01
N ASP A 233 31.42 67.56 -0.90
CA ASP A 233 30.52 68.15 -1.92
C ASP A 233 31.14 69.44 -2.56
N PRO A 234 30.48 70.23 -3.44
CA PRO A 234 29.46 69.99 -4.49
C PRO A 234 29.79 70.75 -5.83
N LEU A 235 29.00 70.60 -6.91
CA LEU A 235 28.55 71.70 -7.84
C LEU A 235 27.94 71.18 -9.17
N ALA A 236 26.88 71.88 -9.59
CA ALA A 236 26.23 71.98 -10.91
C ALA A 236 25.42 70.76 -11.42
N GLY A 237 24.15 70.86 -11.82
CA GLY A 237 23.24 71.99 -11.99
C GLY A 237 22.05 71.57 -12.89
N GLU A 238 20.86 72.06 -12.56
CA GLU A 238 19.68 72.33 -13.42
C GLU A 238 18.94 71.13 -14.09
N GLY A 239 17.61 71.03 -14.15
CA GLY A 239 16.48 71.90 -13.78
C GLY A 239 15.13 71.30 -14.25
N GLY A 240 14.00 71.87 -13.79
CA GLY A 240 12.63 71.71 -14.36
C GLY A 240 11.72 70.66 -13.68
N VAL A 241 10.75 70.96 -12.79
CA VAL A 241 9.40 71.59 -13.01
C VAL A 241 8.51 70.66 -13.88
N ALA A 242 7.27 70.22 -13.59
CA ALA A 242 6.22 70.56 -12.63
C ALA A 242 5.08 69.49 -12.61
N GLN A 243 4.26 69.57 -11.55
CA GLN A 243 2.79 69.35 -11.45
C GLN A 243 2.12 67.96 -11.49
N ARG A 244 1.45 67.66 -10.36
CA ARG A 244 0.20 66.88 -10.16
C ARG A 244 -1.05 67.79 -10.45
N PRO A 245 -2.34 67.41 -10.25
CA PRO A 245 -3.02 66.11 -9.94
C PRO A 245 -4.32 65.86 -10.77
N SER A 246 -5.11 64.87 -10.31
CA SER A 246 -6.61 64.71 -10.34
C SER A 246 -7.31 64.12 -11.57
N ASP A 247 -7.87 62.91 -11.45
CA ASP A 247 -9.31 62.66 -11.20
C ASP A 247 -9.62 61.13 -11.23
N THR A 248 -10.17 60.52 -10.17
CA THR A 248 -11.59 60.42 -9.77
C THR A 248 -12.43 59.46 -10.63
N ARG A 249 -12.69 58.24 -10.11
CA ARG A 249 -14.06 57.74 -9.91
C ARG A 249 -14.15 56.47 -9.06
N ALA A 250 -14.98 56.56 -8.03
CA ALA A 250 -15.47 55.51 -7.14
C ALA A 250 -16.69 54.78 -7.78
N THR A 251 -16.73 53.44 -7.70
CA THR A 251 -17.73 52.58 -6.98
C THR A 251 -19.13 52.45 -7.62
N PRO A 252 -20.08 51.64 -7.09
CA PRO A 252 -20.08 50.17 -6.91
C PRO A 252 -21.43 49.51 -7.36
N GLY A 253 -21.57 48.17 -7.27
CA GLY A 253 -22.86 47.56 -6.88
C GLY A 253 -23.40 46.36 -7.69
N GLY A 254 -23.59 45.23 -6.98
CA GLY A 254 -24.91 44.61 -6.80
C GLY A 254 -25.31 43.39 -7.64
N GLY A 255 -25.70 42.30 -6.95
CA GLY A 255 -26.81 41.43 -7.40
C GLY A 255 -26.59 39.91 -7.43
N VAL A 256 -27.08 39.21 -6.39
CA VAL A 256 -27.42 37.77 -6.31
C VAL A 256 -28.95 37.67 -6.60
N PRO A 257 -29.57 36.62 -7.22
CA PRO A 257 -29.76 35.28 -6.62
C PRO A 257 -29.89 34.06 -7.58
N PRO A 258 -30.03 32.82 -7.06
CA PRO A 258 -30.07 31.59 -7.85
C PRO A 258 -31.50 31.18 -8.23
N GLN A 259 -31.67 30.42 -9.33
CA GLN A 259 -32.90 29.69 -9.61
C GLN A 259 -32.64 28.36 -10.35
N THR A 260 -33.51 27.40 -10.00
CA THR A 260 -33.80 26.04 -10.52
C THR A 260 -32.87 24.90 -10.15
#